data_AF-A0A1G1DXP3-F1
#
_entry.id   AF-A0A1G1DXP3-F1
#
_cell.length_a   1.000
_cell.length_b   1.000
_cell.length_c   1.000
_cell.angle_alpha   90.00
_cell.angle_beta   90.00
_cell.angle_gamma   90.00
#
_symmetry.space_group_name_H-M   'P 1'
#
loop_
_entity.id
_entity.type
_entity.pdbx_description
1 polymer ?
#
loop_
_entity_poly.entity_id
_entity_poly.type
_entity_poly.pdbx_seq_one_letter_code
_entity_poly.pdbx_strand_id
1 'polypeptide(L)' 'MTKTIHAIYEHGVLRPLNQIEGLEENTEVEVTISTEKRGTHPILKFAGILSNKEADEMMKVIEDEFEKVNIDEWQD' A
#
# COMPACT_ATOMS: atom_id res chain seq x y z
N MET A 1 6.90 -21.46 25.28
CA MET A 1 6.06 -21.41 24.06
C MET A 1 6.22 -20.03 23.46
N THR A 2 6.45 -19.91 22.15
CA THR A 2 6.63 -18.60 21.49
C THR A 2 5.37 -18.29 20.69
N LYS A 3 4.73 -17.14 20.96
CA LYS A 3 3.51 -16.70 20.27
C LYS A 3 3.69 -15.25 19.83
N THR A 4 3.41 -14.96 18.56
CA THR A 4 3.39 -13.59 18.04
C THR A 4 1.99 -13.01 18.26
N ILE A 5 1.93 -11.81 18.84
CA ILE A 5 0.68 -11.08 19.05
C ILE A 5 0.76 -9.71 18.39
N HIS A 6 -0.39 -9.20 17.97
CA HIS A 6 -0.51 -7.83 17.50
C HIS A 6 -0.88 -6.91 18.66
N ALA A 7 -0.19 -5.78 18.78
CA ALA A 7 -0.41 -4.79 19.82
C ALA A 7 -0.28 -3.38 19.25
N ILE A 8 -0.97 -2.42 19.87
CA ILE A 8 -0.79 -0.99 19.63
C ILE A 8 0.13 -0.46 20.73
N TYR A 9 1.16 0.28 20.33
CA TYR A 9 1.98 1.03 21.27
C TYR A 9 1.40 2.44 21.43
N GLU A 10 0.84 2.74 22.60
CA GLU A 10 0.19 4.03 22.88
C GLU A 10 0.49 4.45 24.32
N HIS A 11 0.82 5.74 24.53
CA HIS A 11 1.13 6.30 25.85
C HIS A 11 2.23 5.53 26.62
N GLY A 12 3.19 4.93 25.91
CA GLY A 12 4.27 4.15 26.53
C GLY A 12 3.91 2.72 26.91
N VAL A 13 2.67 2.27 26.62
CA VAL A 13 2.17 0.94 26.99
C VAL A 13 1.88 0.12 25.72
N LEU A 14 2.32 -1.14 25.70
CA LEU A 14 1.92 -2.12 24.68
C LEU A 14 0.54 -2.68 25.02
N ARG A 15 -0.44 -2.42 24.17
CA ARG A 15 -1.83 -2.88 24.33
C ARG A 15 -2.13 -3.98 23.31
N PRO A 16 -2.24 -5.25 23.72
CA PRO A 16 -2.64 -6.33 22.82
C PRO A 16 -3.99 -6.02 22.17
N LEU A 17 -4.13 -6.32 20.88
CA LEU A 17 -5.41 -6.18 20.17
C LEU A 17 -6.41 -7.25 20.61
N ASN A 18 -5.92 -8.42 21.00
CA ASN A 18 -6.71 -9.57 21.45
C ASN A 18 -6.16 -10.11 22.75
N GLN A 19 -7.00 -10.81 23.52
CA GLN A 19 -6.56 -11.55 24.70
C GLN A 19 -5.52 -12.61 24.31
N ILE A 20 -4.48 -12.75 25.13
CA ILE A 20 -3.43 -13.74 24.91
C ILE A 20 -3.89 -15.06 25.53
N GLU A 21 -4.49 -15.92 24.72
CA GLU A 21 -4.90 -17.25 25.18
C GLU A 21 -3.70 -18.04 25.73
N GLY A 22 -3.89 -18.66 26.89
CA GLY A 22 -2.88 -19.48 27.56
C GLY A 22 -1.85 -18.69 28.38
N LEU A 23 -2.01 -17.38 28.54
CA LEU A 23 -1.18 -16.57 29.44
C LEU A 23 -1.94 -16.28 30.74
N GLU A 24 -1.39 -16.74 31.86
CA GLU A 24 -1.94 -16.49 33.19
C GLU A 24 -1.59 -15.07 33.67
N GLU A 25 -2.49 -14.49 34.47
CA GLU A 25 -2.27 -13.17 35.06
C GLU A 25 -1.04 -13.17 35.98
N ASN A 26 -0.29 -12.06 36.01
CA ASN A 26 0.96 -11.91 36.78
C ASN A 26 2.12 -12.83 36.37
N THR A 27 2.06 -13.44 35.19
CA THR A 27 3.20 -14.18 34.63
C THR A 27 4.24 -13.21 34.06
N GLU A 28 5.50 -13.36 34.47
CA GLU A 28 6.62 -12.67 33.84
C GLU A 28 6.87 -13.24 32.43
N VAL A 29 7.01 -12.36 31.44
CA VAL A 29 7.20 -12.74 30.03
C VAL A 29 8.30 -11.91 29.38
N GLU A 30 9.02 -12.52 28.44
CA GLU A 30 9.94 -11.83 27.54
C GLU A 30 9.17 -11.32 26.31
N VAL A 31 9.36 -10.05 25.95
CA VAL A 31 8.66 -9.41 24.82
C VAL A 31 9.65 -9.00 23.74
N THR A 32 9.47 -9.56 22.54
CA THR A 32 10.21 -9.14 21.34
C THR A 32 9.36 -8.17 20.52
N ILE A 33 9.88 -6.97 20.28
CA ILE A 33 9.18 -5.92 19.52
C ILE A 33 9.72 -5.91 18.09
N SER A 34 8.84 -6.17 17.12
CA SER A 34 9.12 -5.98 15.69
C SER A 34 8.14 -4.97 15.10
N THR A 35 8.67 -3.85 14.58
CA THR A 35 7.85 -2.86 13.89
C THR A 35 7.94 -3.10 12.39
N GLU A 36 6.85 -3.57 11.78
CA GLU A 36 6.71 -3.44 10.34
C GLU A 36 6.45 -1.97 10.03
N LYS A 37 7.46 -1.27 9.49
CA LYS A 37 7.18 -0.03 8.78
C LYS A 37 6.28 -0.43 7.62
N ARG A 38 4.96 -0.20 7.74
CA ARG A 38 4.09 -0.03 6.58
C ARG A 38 4.57 1.23 5.86
N GLY A 39 5.72 1.14 5.19
CA GLY A 39 6.08 2.10 4.17
C GLY A 39 4.93 2.11 3.19
N THR A 40 4.49 3.30 2.78
CA THR A 40 3.62 3.43 1.60
C THR A 40 4.16 2.52 0.51
N HIS A 41 3.35 1.54 0.09
CA HIS A 41 3.73 0.58 -0.93
C HIS A 41 4.38 1.34 -2.10
N PRO A 42 5.54 0.92 -2.66
CA PRO A 42 6.24 1.69 -3.69
C PRO A 42 5.34 2.11 -4.87
N ILE A 43 4.32 1.29 -5.17
CA ILE A 43 3.30 1.57 -6.19
C ILE A 43 2.45 2.80 -5.90
N LEU A 44 2.24 3.18 -4.63
CA LEU A 44 1.49 4.38 -4.26
C LEU A 44 2.18 5.67 -4.71
N LYS A 45 3.48 5.62 -5.03
CA LYS A 45 4.18 6.76 -5.65
C LYS A 45 3.76 6.98 -7.11
N PHE A 46 3.20 5.96 -7.74
CA PHE A 46 2.81 5.96 -9.15
C PHE A 46 1.30 5.83 -9.33
N ALA A 47 0.59 5.35 -8.31
CA ALA A 47 -0.86 5.27 -8.29
C ALA A 47 -1.45 6.65 -7.97
N GLY A 48 -1.71 7.43 -9.02
CA GLY A 48 -2.53 8.63 -8.97
C GLY A 48 -3.96 8.34 -9.44
N ILE A 49 -4.91 9.18 -9.01
CA ILE A 49 -6.25 9.20 -9.60
C ILE A 49 -6.22 10.22 -10.74
N LEU A 50 -6.51 9.77 -11.96
CA LEU A 50 -6.65 10.65 -13.11
C LEU A 50 -7.89 11.53 -12.88
N SER A 51 -7.75 12.85 -12.94
CA SER A 51 -8.91 13.73 -12.91
C SER A 51 -9.73 13.58 -14.19
N ASN A 52 -11.04 13.89 -14.13
CA ASN A 52 -11.89 13.84 -15.32
C ASN A 52 -11.32 14.67 -16.47
N LYS A 53 -10.74 15.84 -16.17
CA LYS A 53 -10.11 16.71 -17.17
C LYS A 53 -8.94 16.01 -17.87
N GLU A 54 -8.04 15.38 -17.11
CA GLU A 54 -6.89 14.67 -17.70
C GLU A 54 -7.36 13.44 -18.50
N ALA A 55 -8.42 12.77 -18.05
CA ALA A 55 -9.04 11.67 -18.79
C ALA A 55 -9.62 12.13 -20.13
N ASP A 56 -10.33 13.26 -20.14
CA ASP A 56 -10.90 13.84 -21.36
C ASP A 56 -9.81 14.30 -22.34
N GLU A 57 -8.72 14.89 -21.83
CA GLU A 57 -7.56 15.27 -22.66
C GLU A 57 -6.89 14.04 -23.29
N MET A 58 -6.71 12.96 -22.52
CA MET A 58 -6.18 11.70 -23.06
C MET A 58 -7.11 11.08 -24.09
N MET A 59 -8.42 11.10 -23.85
CA MET A 59 -9.40 10.57 -24.79
C MET A 59 -9.34 11.32 -26.12
N LYS A 60 -9.25 12.65 -26.07
CA LYS A 60 -9.11 13.47 -27.27
C LYS A 60 -7.86 13.13 -28.07
N VAL A 61 -6.71 12.92 -27.42
CA VAL A 61 -5.47 12.50 -28.11
C VAL A 61 -5.63 11.14 -28.77
N ILE A 62 -6.30 10.19 -28.10
CA ILE A 62 -6.60 8.89 -28.69
C ILE A 62 -7.50 9.06 -29.91
N GLU A 63 -8.60 9.81 -29.82
CA GLU A 63 -9.48 10.06 -30.96
C GLU A 63 -8.76 10.76 -32.11
N ASP A 64 -7.88 11.70 -31.80
CA ASP A 64 -7.09 12.41 -32.79
C ASP A 64 -6.07 11.49 -33.48
N GLU A 65 -5.46 10.52 -32.81
CA GLU A 65 -4.36 9.73 -33.39
C GLU A 65 -4.76 8.30 -33.80
N PHE A 66 -5.82 7.75 -33.23
CA PHE A 66 -6.25 6.38 -33.50
C PHE A 66 -6.69 6.24 -34.96
N GLU A 67 -6.31 5.13 -35.60
CA GLU A 67 -6.53 4.82 -37.02
C GLU A 67 -5.86 5.77 -38.04
N LYS A 68 -5.14 6.81 -37.60
CA LYS A 68 -4.27 7.56 -38.50
C LYS A 68 -3.05 6.71 -38.85
N VAL A 69 -2.92 6.39 -40.13
CA VAL A 69 -1.75 5.70 -40.67
C VAL A 69 -0.97 6.69 -41.52
N ASN A 70 0.25 7.03 -41.08
CA ASN A 70 1.17 7.78 -41.91
C ASN A 70 1.83 6.82 -42.92
N ILE A 71 1.43 6.91 -44.19
CA ILE A 71 1.93 6.02 -45.25
C ILE A 71 3.42 6.28 -45.53
N ASP A 72 3.91 7.47 -45.22
CA ASP A 72 5.29 7.88 -45.45
C ASP A 72 6.24 7.49 -44.29
N GLU A 73 5.72 7.02 -43.15
CA GLU A 73 6.55 6.55 -42.01
C GLU A 73 7.38 5.29 -42.33
N TRP A 74 7.02 4.57 -43.39
CA TRP A 74 7.63 3.29 -43.77
C TRP A 74 8.34 3.35 -45.13
N GLN A 75 8.63 4.54 -45.65
CA GLN A 75 9.43 4.73 -46.86
C GLN A 75 10.90 4.94 -46.46
N ASP A 76 11.76 3.95 -46.75
CA ASP A 76 13.23 4.05 -46.66
C ASP A 76 13.81 4.98 -47.75
#